data_AF-A0A1I5VLE7-F1
#
_entry.id   AF-A0A1I5VLE7-F1
#
_cell.length_a   1.000
_cell.length_b   1.000
_cell.length_c   1.000
_cell.angle_alpha   90.00
_cell.angle_beta   90.00
_cell.angle_gamma   90.00
#
_symmetry.space_group_name_H-M   'P 1'
#
loop_
_entity.id
_entity.type
_entity.pdbx_description
1 polymer ?
#
loop_
_entity_poly.entity_id
_entity_poly.type
_entity_poly.pdbx_seq_one_letter_code
_entity_poly.pdbx_strand_id
1 'polypeptide(L)'
;MATQHKSAALPLALAYAALIVYASLYPFSDWRDQGIAPWAYLSAPWPKYWTGFDFAINVAGYVPFGFLCALSVLRTRSTSSIGRAVLRATLAGVAVSFAMETLQSYLPARIPSNVDLGLNSAGALLGAVLAVALERFGAVAHWGRVRAQWFVDEARGALVLLALWPFALLFPAAVTFGLGQVFERLEAAISEWLLDTPFIDWLPVRQFELEPLVPAVELLCVMLGALVPCLLGYLVARTVVQRAVLLPLILLTGVAASALSAALSYGPDHAWAWLELPAQVGMAAALFAGVLLLFAPRRLCGALLLVALVLQLSLLNQAPESAYFAQTLATWEQGRFIRFHGLAQWLGWLWPFGVLAYVIFLLSRRSRPPAA
;
A
#
# COMPACT_ATOMS: atom_id res chain seq x y z
N MET A 1 5.71 -5.11 37.41
CA MET A 1 5.57 -5.96 36.20
C MET A 1 5.70 -5.07 34.96
N ALA A 2 6.83 -5.12 34.27
CA ALA A 2 7.02 -4.36 33.03
C ALA A 2 6.06 -4.90 31.97
N THR A 3 5.19 -4.05 31.44
CA THR A 3 4.30 -4.38 30.33
C THR A 3 5.17 -4.71 29.11
N GLN A 4 5.35 -6.00 28.82
CA GLN A 4 5.98 -6.46 27.58
C GLN A 4 5.21 -5.87 26.40
N HIS A 5 5.78 -4.82 25.81
CA HIS A 5 5.27 -4.29 24.56
C HIS A 5 5.43 -5.38 23.48
N LYS A 6 4.30 -5.99 23.07
CA LYS A 6 4.30 -6.95 21.95
C LYS A 6 4.89 -6.26 20.72
N SER A 7 6.01 -6.79 20.23
CA SER A 7 6.70 -6.28 19.03
C SER A 7 5.85 -6.54 17.79
N ALA A 8 5.65 -5.52 16.95
CA ALA A 8 4.98 -5.67 15.66
C ALA A 8 5.88 -6.35 14.60
N ALA A 9 7.16 -6.61 14.90
CA ALA A 9 8.12 -7.12 13.93
C ALA A 9 7.73 -8.48 13.32
N LEU A 10 7.26 -9.43 14.13
CA LEU A 10 6.85 -10.75 13.64
C LEU A 10 5.57 -10.68 12.79
N PRO A 11 4.46 -10.05 13.25
CA PRO A 11 3.29 -9.84 12.40
C PRO A 11 3.62 -9.16 11.06
N LEU A 12 4.50 -8.15 11.09
CA LEU A 12 4.94 -7.46 9.87
C LEU A 12 5.80 -8.37 8.98
N ALA A 13 6.69 -9.19 9.54
CA ALA A 13 7.47 -10.16 8.77
C ALA A 13 6.56 -11.16 8.05
N LEU A 14 5.52 -11.66 8.74
CA LEU A 14 4.54 -12.57 8.16
C LEU A 14 3.69 -11.89 7.07
N ALA A 15 3.23 -10.66 7.32
CA ALA A 15 2.52 -9.88 6.31
C ALA A 15 3.40 -9.63 5.07
N TYR A 16 4.69 -9.36 5.28
CA TYR A 16 5.64 -9.16 4.19
C TYR A 16 5.98 -10.47 3.46
N ALA A 17 6.03 -11.61 4.16
CA ALA A 17 6.13 -12.92 3.51
C ALA A 17 4.92 -13.19 2.61
N ALA A 18 3.70 -12.90 3.08
CA ALA A 18 2.49 -13.02 2.27
C ALA A 18 2.54 -12.09 1.04
N LEU A 19 3.11 -10.89 1.18
CA LEU A 19 3.36 -9.98 0.06
C LEU A 19 4.34 -10.58 -0.96
N ILE A 20 5.44 -11.19 -0.50
CA ILE A 20 6.38 -11.89 -1.38
C ILE A 20 5.69 -13.03 -2.13
N VAL A 21 4.88 -13.83 -1.44
CA VAL A 21 4.11 -14.93 -2.04
C VAL A 21 3.17 -14.37 -3.11
N TYR A 22 2.44 -13.30 -2.81
CA TYR A 22 1.56 -12.64 -3.76
C TYR A 22 2.31 -12.17 -5.01
N ALA A 23 3.38 -11.40 -4.84
CA ALA A 23 4.15 -10.85 -5.95
C ALA A 23 4.83 -11.94 -6.80
N SER A 24 5.22 -13.06 -6.18
CA SER A 24 5.91 -14.15 -6.86
C SER A 24 4.96 -15.02 -7.70
N LEU A 25 3.72 -15.20 -7.24
CA LEU A 25 2.75 -16.14 -7.81
C LEU A 25 1.63 -15.47 -8.63
N TYR A 26 1.49 -14.15 -8.57
CA TYR A 26 0.57 -13.39 -9.43
C TYR A 26 0.86 -13.69 -10.93
N PRO A 27 -0.17 -13.90 -11.79
CA PRO A 27 -1.61 -13.69 -11.56
C PRO A 27 -2.39 -14.88 -10.97
N PHE A 28 -1.73 -15.93 -10.47
CA PHE A 28 -2.37 -17.15 -9.94
C PHE A 28 -3.20 -17.95 -10.96
N SER A 29 -2.97 -17.77 -12.27
CA SER A 29 -3.63 -18.51 -13.34
C SER A 29 -2.69 -19.50 -14.04
N ASP A 30 -3.27 -20.38 -14.86
CA ASP A 30 -2.55 -21.23 -15.83
C ASP A 30 -1.53 -22.21 -15.24
N TRP A 31 -1.72 -22.58 -13.96
CA TRP A 31 -0.90 -23.58 -13.29
C TRP A 31 -0.92 -24.91 -14.04
N ARG A 32 0.25 -25.42 -14.42
CA ARG A 32 0.39 -26.70 -15.10
C ARG A 32 1.72 -27.36 -14.76
N ASP A 33 1.73 -28.68 -14.74
CA ASP A 33 2.98 -29.43 -14.69
C ASP A 33 3.70 -29.29 -16.04
N GLN A 34 4.95 -28.86 -16.01
CA GLN A 34 5.80 -28.68 -17.20
C GLN A 34 6.65 -29.91 -17.51
N GLY A 35 6.51 -31.01 -16.75
CA GLY A 35 7.26 -32.25 -16.96
C GLY A 35 8.72 -32.18 -16.53
N ILE A 36 9.08 -31.16 -15.74
CA ILE A 36 10.43 -30.95 -15.18
C ILE A 36 10.36 -30.96 -13.66
N ALA A 37 11.44 -31.44 -13.02
CA ALA A 37 11.54 -31.36 -11.56
C ALA A 37 11.45 -29.88 -11.11
N PRO A 38 10.61 -29.54 -10.13
CA PRO A 38 10.40 -28.14 -9.70
C PRO A 38 11.65 -27.41 -9.19
N TRP A 39 12.71 -28.15 -8.84
CA TRP A 39 14.00 -27.61 -8.40
C TRP A 39 15.09 -27.69 -9.48
N ALA A 40 14.75 -28.04 -10.73
CA ALA A 40 15.71 -28.17 -11.83
C ALA A 40 16.49 -26.86 -12.11
N TYR A 41 15.89 -25.72 -11.78
CA TYR A 41 16.49 -24.39 -11.91
C TYR A 41 17.79 -24.23 -11.09
N LEU A 42 17.97 -25.01 -10.01
CA LEU A 42 19.18 -24.95 -9.17
C LEU A 42 20.45 -25.25 -9.98
N SER A 43 20.37 -26.23 -10.88
CA SER A 43 21.47 -26.68 -11.74
C SER A 43 21.43 -26.07 -13.15
N ALA A 44 20.44 -25.22 -13.44
CA ALA A 44 20.31 -24.59 -14.75
C ALA A 44 21.45 -23.58 -15.00
N PRO A 45 21.87 -23.40 -16.26
CA PRO A 45 22.79 -22.33 -16.61
C PRO A 45 22.14 -20.97 -16.28
N TRP A 46 22.98 -19.96 -16.01
CA TRP A 46 22.46 -18.62 -15.74
C TRP A 46 21.64 -18.09 -16.92
N PRO A 47 20.52 -17.40 -16.67
CA PRO A 47 19.70 -16.91 -17.77
C PRO A 47 20.46 -15.85 -18.57
N LYS A 48 20.21 -15.82 -19.89
CA LYS A 48 21.01 -15.03 -20.83
C LYS A 48 20.64 -13.54 -20.87
N TYR A 49 19.43 -13.19 -20.42
CA TYR A 49 18.87 -11.84 -20.50
C TYR A 49 18.57 -11.33 -19.10
N TRP A 50 19.39 -10.39 -18.63
CA TRP A 50 19.21 -9.70 -17.35
C TRP A 50 19.51 -8.22 -17.50
N THR A 51 18.76 -7.42 -16.78
CA THR A 51 19.06 -6.00 -16.62
C THR A 51 19.57 -5.73 -15.19
N GLY A 52 20.30 -4.62 -15.02
CA GLY A 52 20.68 -4.17 -13.67
C GLY A 52 19.46 -3.87 -12.78
N PHE A 53 18.32 -3.54 -13.39
CA PHE A 53 17.05 -3.36 -12.69
C PHE A 53 16.53 -4.67 -12.08
N ASP A 54 16.61 -5.78 -12.82
CA ASP A 54 16.23 -7.11 -12.32
C ASP A 54 17.09 -7.52 -11.12
N PHE A 55 18.38 -7.19 -11.15
CA PHE A 55 19.27 -7.44 -10.02
C PHE A 55 18.83 -6.64 -8.78
N ALA A 56 18.59 -5.33 -8.96
CA ALA A 56 18.24 -4.42 -7.88
C ALA A 56 16.90 -4.78 -7.25
N ILE A 57 15.88 -5.11 -8.04
CA ILE A 57 14.53 -5.36 -7.53
C ILE A 57 14.42 -6.66 -6.72
N ASN A 58 15.12 -7.72 -7.13
CA ASN A 58 15.13 -8.99 -6.39
C ASN A 58 15.82 -8.85 -5.02
N VAL A 59 16.97 -8.16 -4.97
CA VAL A 59 17.64 -7.82 -3.71
C VAL A 59 16.72 -6.93 -2.85
N ALA A 60 16.23 -5.82 -3.41
CA ALA A 60 15.41 -4.86 -2.69
C ALA A 60 14.10 -5.48 -2.16
N GLY A 61 13.50 -6.41 -2.91
CA GLY A 61 12.28 -7.11 -2.54
C GLY A 61 12.42 -7.98 -1.28
N TYR A 62 13.60 -8.50 -0.97
CA TYR A 62 13.82 -9.34 0.21
C TYR A 62 14.50 -8.62 1.39
N VAL A 63 15.06 -7.43 1.18
CA VAL A 63 15.65 -6.61 2.27
C VAL A 63 14.67 -6.36 3.42
N PRO A 64 13.43 -5.87 3.20
CA PRO A 64 12.51 -5.64 4.31
C PRO A 64 12.12 -6.92 5.05
N PHE A 65 11.99 -8.05 4.32
CA PHE A 65 11.70 -9.35 4.93
C PHE A 65 12.81 -9.79 5.89
N GLY A 66 14.06 -9.79 5.41
CA GLY A 66 15.23 -10.11 6.24
C GLY A 66 15.37 -9.18 7.45
N PHE A 67 15.12 -7.89 7.25
CA PHE A 67 15.12 -6.89 8.32
C PHE A 67 14.10 -7.20 9.42
N LEU A 68 12.84 -7.44 9.05
CA LEU A 68 11.75 -7.71 9.98
C LEU A 68 11.95 -9.05 10.72
N CYS A 69 12.40 -10.08 10.00
CA CYS A 69 12.77 -11.38 10.58
C CYS A 69 13.89 -11.23 11.63
N ALA A 70 14.98 -10.53 11.31
CA ALA A 70 16.07 -10.31 12.25
C ALA A 70 15.61 -9.51 13.49
N LEU A 71 14.84 -8.44 13.29
CA LEU A 71 14.29 -7.63 14.38
C LEU A 71 13.34 -8.44 15.28
N SER A 72 12.57 -9.37 14.71
CA SER A 72 11.70 -10.28 15.47
C SER A 72 12.51 -11.19 16.40
N VAL A 73 13.64 -11.72 15.93
CA VAL A 73 14.53 -12.60 16.71
C VAL A 73 15.23 -11.82 17.81
N LEU A 74 15.72 -10.61 17.51
CA LEU A 74 16.37 -9.72 18.47
C LEU A 74 15.42 -9.31 19.62
N ARG A 75 14.14 -9.05 19.31
CA ARG A 75 13.16 -8.56 20.30
C ARG A 75 12.47 -9.64 21.11
N THR A 76 12.46 -10.90 20.64
CA THR A 76 11.77 -11.99 21.34
C THR A 76 12.60 -12.58 22.47
N ARG A 77 13.94 -12.47 22.43
CA ARG A 77 14.83 -13.02 23.48
C ARG A 77 15.98 -12.06 23.78
N SER A 78 16.04 -11.60 25.03
CA SER A 78 17.08 -10.71 25.57
C SER A 78 18.52 -11.24 25.45
N THR A 79 18.72 -12.50 25.02
CA THR A 79 20.02 -13.18 24.94
C THR A 79 20.33 -13.76 23.55
N SER A 80 19.52 -13.46 22.52
CA SER A 80 19.83 -13.90 21.16
C SER A 80 21.13 -13.27 20.68
N SER A 81 22.11 -14.11 20.32
CA SER A 81 23.35 -13.64 19.68
C SER A 81 22.99 -13.05 18.33
N ILE A 82 23.61 -11.92 17.99
CA ILE A 82 23.43 -11.22 16.71
C ILE A 82 23.64 -12.14 15.52
N GLY A 83 24.63 -13.04 15.59
CA GLY A 83 24.86 -14.04 14.54
C GLY A 83 23.67 -14.97 14.34
N ARG A 84 22.96 -15.34 15.41
CA ARG A 84 21.73 -16.16 15.32
C ARG A 84 20.57 -15.39 14.70
N ALA A 85 20.46 -14.09 14.96
CA ALA A 85 19.42 -13.26 14.35
C ALA A 85 19.63 -13.14 12.84
N VAL A 86 20.86 -12.84 12.41
CA VAL A 86 21.21 -12.78 10.98
C VAL A 86 20.99 -14.13 10.31
N LEU A 87 21.56 -15.20 10.87
CA LEU A 87 21.44 -16.55 10.29
C LEU A 87 19.97 -16.97 10.12
N ARG A 88 19.14 -16.81 11.15
CA ARG A 88 17.72 -17.21 11.07
C ARG A 88 16.94 -16.38 10.07
N ALA A 89 17.19 -15.07 9.99
CA ALA A 89 16.54 -14.20 9.03
C ALA A 89 16.94 -14.53 7.59
N THR A 90 18.23 -14.76 7.34
CA THR A 90 18.73 -15.19 6.04
C THR A 90 18.16 -16.54 5.64
N LEU A 91 18.17 -17.54 6.54
CA LEU A 91 17.58 -18.86 6.27
C LEU A 91 16.08 -18.79 5.98
N ALA A 92 15.35 -17.92 6.68
CA ALA A 92 13.94 -17.68 6.38
C ALA A 92 13.76 -17.08 4.97
N GLY A 93 14.59 -16.11 4.59
CA GLY A 93 14.59 -15.53 3.25
C GLY A 93 14.93 -16.54 2.15
N VAL A 94 15.96 -17.35 2.37
CA VAL A 94 16.35 -18.46 1.47
C VAL A 94 15.21 -19.46 1.33
N ALA A 95 14.57 -19.86 2.43
CA ALA A 95 13.47 -20.82 2.40
C ALA A 95 12.25 -20.28 1.64
N VAL A 96 11.87 -19.01 1.87
CA VAL A 96 10.77 -18.37 1.13
C VAL A 96 11.12 -18.26 -0.36
N SER A 97 12.33 -17.80 -0.68
CA SER A 97 12.79 -17.69 -2.07
C SER A 97 12.80 -19.04 -2.79
N PHE A 98 13.39 -20.06 -2.15
CA PHE A 98 13.39 -21.43 -2.67
C PHE A 98 11.97 -21.94 -2.94
N ALA A 99 11.04 -21.73 -1.99
CA ALA A 99 9.65 -22.13 -2.17
C ALA A 99 8.98 -21.40 -3.34
N MET A 100 9.24 -20.10 -3.51
CA MET A 100 8.65 -19.31 -4.59
C MET A 100 9.18 -19.74 -5.96
N GLU A 101 10.50 -19.85 -6.12
CA GLU A 101 11.11 -20.34 -7.36
C GLU A 101 10.63 -21.77 -7.70
N THR A 102 10.49 -22.63 -6.69
CA THR A 102 9.97 -23.99 -6.88
C THR A 102 8.52 -23.96 -7.36
N LEU A 103 7.65 -23.16 -6.75
CA LEU A 103 6.24 -23.02 -7.17
C LEU A 103 6.09 -22.38 -8.54
N GLN A 104 6.98 -21.45 -8.89
CA GLN A 104 7.01 -20.82 -10.21
C GLN A 104 7.31 -21.80 -11.34
N SER A 105 7.91 -22.96 -11.06
CA SER A 105 8.05 -24.04 -12.05
C SER A 105 6.72 -24.57 -12.58
N TYR A 106 5.61 -24.31 -11.89
CA TYR A 106 4.26 -24.66 -12.35
C TYR A 106 3.54 -23.51 -13.06
N LEU A 107 4.15 -22.33 -13.15
CA LEU A 107 3.57 -21.12 -13.74
C LEU A 107 4.27 -20.80 -15.07
N PRO A 108 3.62 -21.01 -16.22
CA PRO A 108 4.22 -20.78 -17.54
C PRO A 108 4.69 -19.33 -17.78
N ALA A 109 4.06 -18.36 -17.11
CA ALA A 109 4.41 -16.95 -17.21
C ALA A 109 5.64 -16.56 -16.36
N ARG A 110 6.23 -17.50 -15.62
CA ARG A 110 7.38 -17.28 -14.73
C ARG A 110 8.52 -18.22 -15.12
N ILE A 111 9.74 -17.71 -15.00
CA ILE A 111 10.97 -18.47 -15.28
C ILE A 111 11.73 -18.55 -13.96
N PRO A 112 11.74 -19.71 -13.28
CA PRO A 112 12.49 -19.86 -12.05
C PRO A 112 13.99 -19.86 -12.30
N SER A 113 14.78 -19.33 -11.37
CA SER A 113 16.19 -19.01 -11.59
C SER A 113 17.04 -19.17 -10.33
N ASN A 114 18.22 -19.79 -10.48
CA ASN A 114 19.20 -19.87 -9.41
C ASN A 114 19.81 -18.49 -9.08
N VAL A 115 19.84 -17.59 -10.06
CA VAL A 115 20.26 -16.19 -9.86
C VAL A 115 19.26 -15.47 -8.96
N ASP A 116 17.94 -15.59 -9.22
CA ASP A 116 16.91 -14.97 -8.38
C ASP A 116 16.95 -15.51 -6.95
N LEU A 117 17.11 -16.84 -6.79
CA LEU A 117 17.32 -17.45 -5.49
C LEU A 117 18.50 -16.80 -4.74
N GLY A 118 19.64 -16.60 -5.41
CA GLY A 118 20.82 -15.95 -4.86
C GLY A 118 20.58 -14.49 -4.47
N LEU A 119 19.93 -13.71 -5.34
CA LEU A 119 19.66 -12.28 -5.12
C LEU A 119 18.66 -12.05 -3.99
N ASN A 120 17.58 -12.81 -3.97
CA ASN A 120 16.59 -12.78 -2.89
C ASN A 120 17.24 -13.14 -1.54
N SER A 121 18.13 -14.14 -1.54
CA SER A 121 18.89 -14.54 -0.36
C SER A 121 19.87 -13.44 0.11
N ALA A 122 20.56 -12.79 -0.83
CA ALA A 122 21.43 -11.65 -0.54
C ALA A 122 20.64 -10.46 0.02
N GLY A 123 19.46 -10.18 -0.53
CA GLY A 123 18.53 -9.18 0.00
C GLY A 123 18.13 -9.47 1.44
N ALA A 124 17.71 -10.70 1.73
CA ALA A 124 17.37 -11.11 3.10
C ALA A 124 18.56 -10.96 4.07
N LEU A 125 19.77 -11.32 3.65
CA LEU A 125 20.99 -11.12 4.44
C LEU A 125 21.26 -9.64 4.70
N LEU A 126 21.23 -8.79 3.66
CA LEU A 126 21.45 -7.35 3.77
C LEU A 126 20.45 -6.70 4.73
N GLY A 127 19.17 -7.06 4.60
CA GLY A 127 18.12 -6.61 5.51
C GLY A 127 18.39 -7.01 6.96
N ALA A 128 18.80 -8.25 7.19
CA ALA A 128 19.11 -8.75 8.52
C ALA A 128 20.31 -8.02 9.16
N VAL A 129 21.37 -7.78 8.38
CA VAL A 129 22.54 -7.00 8.82
C VAL A 129 22.14 -5.55 9.13
N LEU A 130 21.31 -4.93 8.29
CA LEU A 130 20.80 -3.59 8.50
C LEU A 130 19.98 -3.49 9.80
N ALA A 131 19.13 -4.48 10.10
CA ALA A 131 18.37 -4.52 11.35
C ALA A 131 19.29 -4.54 12.58
N VAL A 132 20.32 -5.38 12.55
CA VAL A 132 21.32 -5.46 13.61
C VAL A 132 22.07 -4.12 13.76
N ALA A 133 22.48 -3.52 12.65
CA ALA A 133 23.20 -2.24 12.67
C ALA A 133 22.33 -1.14 13.29
N LEU A 134 21.08 -0.99 12.84
CA LEU A 134 20.16 0.02 13.38
C LEU A 134 19.79 -0.21 14.84
N GLU A 135 19.68 -1.48 15.28
CA GLU A 135 19.46 -1.81 16.68
C GLU A 135 20.70 -1.44 17.53
N ARG A 136 21.91 -1.76 17.06
CA ARG A 136 23.17 -1.41 17.75
C ARG A 136 23.38 0.10 17.88
N PHE A 137 23.08 0.85 16.82
CA PHE A 137 23.17 2.32 16.84
C PHE A 137 22.00 2.98 17.59
N GLY A 138 21.06 2.20 18.15
CA GLY A 138 19.92 2.73 18.89
C GLY A 138 18.91 3.50 18.04
N ALA A 139 19.00 3.42 16.71
CA ALA A 139 18.11 4.12 15.78
C ALA A 139 16.66 3.64 15.96
N VAL A 140 16.47 2.36 16.25
CA VAL A 140 15.16 1.76 16.52
C VAL A 140 14.53 2.32 17.81
N ALA A 141 15.34 2.51 18.86
CA ALA A 141 14.91 3.13 20.10
C ALA A 141 14.66 4.64 19.92
N HIS A 142 15.50 5.32 19.15
CA HIS A 142 15.32 6.72 18.77
C HIS A 142 14.00 6.93 18.03
N TRP A 143 13.71 6.10 17.02
CA TRP A 143 12.43 6.11 16.30
C TRP A 143 11.24 5.91 17.25
N GLY A 144 11.37 4.99 18.22
CA GLY A 144 10.36 4.80 19.26
C GLY A 144 10.06 6.08 20.06
N ARG A 145 11.10 6.84 20.42
CA ARG A 145 10.97 8.13 21.11
C ARG A 145 10.36 9.20 20.22
N VAL A 146 10.84 9.36 18.99
CA VAL A 146 10.28 10.32 18.02
C VAL A 146 8.79 10.05 17.78
N ARG A 147 8.42 8.79 17.54
CA ARG A 147 7.00 8.40 17.39
C ARG A 147 6.19 8.78 18.62
N ALA A 148 6.70 8.51 19.82
CA ALA A 148 6.01 8.85 21.07
C ALA A 148 5.92 10.36 21.32
N GLN A 149 6.85 11.17 20.79
CA GLN A 149 6.78 12.63 20.87
C GLN A 149 5.81 13.23 19.86
N TRP A 150 5.68 12.62 18.68
CA TRP A 150 4.84 13.11 17.58
C TRP A 150 3.40 12.62 17.63
N PHE A 151 3.17 11.38 18.07
CA PHE A 151 1.88 10.72 17.92
C PHE A 151 1.32 10.19 19.24
N VAL A 152 0.00 10.12 19.34
CA VAL A 152 -0.72 9.46 20.45
C VAL A 152 -0.42 7.95 20.50
N ASP A 153 -0.66 7.31 21.65
CA ASP A 153 -0.26 5.92 21.87
C ASP A 153 -1.02 4.93 20.97
N GLU A 154 -2.29 5.21 20.67
CA GLU A 154 -3.14 4.44 19.74
C GLU A 154 -2.90 4.74 18.24
N ALA A 155 -1.83 5.47 17.87
CA ALA A 155 -1.63 5.92 16.49
C ALA A 155 -1.28 4.81 15.47
N ARG A 156 -1.01 3.57 15.91
CA ARG A 156 -0.44 2.52 15.04
C ARG A 156 -1.26 2.26 13.78
N GLY A 157 -2.59 2.16 13.91
CA GLY A 157 -3.48 1.92 12.77
C GLY A 157 -3.46 3.07 11.77
N ALA A 158 -3.59 4.31 12.25
CA ALA A 158 -3.53 5.49 11.39
C ALA A 158 -2.16 5.62 10.69
N LEU A 159 -1.05 5.36 11.39
CA LEU A 159 0.29 5.42 10.81
C LEU A 159 0.47 4.38 9.69
N VAL A 160 -0.06 3.17 9.85
CA VAL A 160 -0.05 2.16 8.79
C VAL A 160 -0.88 2.64 7.60
N LEU A 161 -2.09 3.15 7.83
CA LEU A 161 -2.94 3.68 6.76
C LEU A 161 -2.27 4.86 6.04
N LEU A 162 -1.68 5.81 6.76
CA LEU A 162 -0.92 6.92 6.18
C LEU A 162 0.29 6.43 5.37
N ALA A 163 1.00 5.41 5.85
CA ALA A 163 2.13 4.84 5.14
C ALA A 163 1.71 4.10 3.86
N LEU A 164 0.51 3.48 3.85
CA LEU A 164 -0.02 2.76 2.69
C LEU A 164 -0.62 3.69 1.63
N TRP A 165 -1.05 4.90 1.99
CA TRP A 165 -1.74 5.82 1.08
C TRP A 165 -0.92 6.17 -0.18
N PRO A 166 0.38 6.54 -0.10
CA PRO A 166 1.19 6.78 -1.29
C PRO A 166 1.32 5.57 -2.21
N PHE A 167 1.35 4.35 -1.66
CA PHE A 167 1.39 3.12 -2.47
C PHE A 167 0.05 2.83 -3.13
N ALA A 168 -1.06 3.19 -2.48
CA ALA A 168 -2.39 3.11 -3.08
C ALA A 168 -2.54 4.08 -4.27
N LEU A 169 -1.86 5.23 -4.22
CA LEU A 169 -1.79 6.20 -5.33
C LEU A 169 -0.89 5.77 -6.49
N LEU A 170 -0.12 4.68 -6.36
CA LEU A 170 0.62 4.12 -7.49
C LEU A 170 -0.31 3.47 -8.52
N PHE A 171 -1.51 3.06 -8.08
CA PHE A 171 -2.57 2.65 -8.98
C PHE A 171 -3.16 3.89 -9.68
N PRO A 172 -3.23 3.91 -11.03
CA PRO A 172 -3.80 5.03 -11.75
C PRO A 172 -5.30 5.12 -11.45
N ALA A 173 -5.69 6.13 -10.69
CA ALA A 173 -7.10 6.40 -10.36
C ALA A 173 -7.79 7.20 -11.47
N ALA A 174 -9.10 6.99 -11.67
CA ALA A 174 -9.90 7.74 -12.64
C ALA A 174 -9.97 9.25 -12.31
N VAL A 175 -9.91 9.59 -11.01
CA VAL A 175 -9.85 10.96 -10.49
C VAL A 175 -8.64 11.07 -9.58
N THR A 176 -7.88 12.16 -9.65
CA THR A 176 -6.69 12.39 -8.82
C THR A 176 -7.04 12.28 -7.31
N PHE A 177 -6.27 11.48 -6.56
CA PHE A 177 -6.55 11.09 -5.15
C PHE A 177 -7.90 10.40 -4.89
N GLY A 178 -8.64 10.05 -5.94
CA GLY A 178 -9.93 9.37 -5.90
C GLY A 178 -9.77 7.86 -5.77
N LEU A 179 -9.56 7.39 -4.53
CA LEU A 179 -9.45 5.98 -4.21
C LEU A 179 -10.82 5.36 -3.87
N GLY A 180 -10.96 4.04 -4.08
CA GLY A 180 -12.16 3.29 -3.65
C GLY A 180 -13.32 3.23 -4.64
N GLN A 181 -13.08 3.48 -5.92
CA GLN A 181 -14.05 3.17 -6.99
C GLN A 181 -14.07 1.66 -7.23
N VAL A 182 -15.07 0.98 -6.67
CA VAL A 182 -15.18 -0.49 -6.69
C VAL A 182 -16.55 -0.97 -7.17
N PHE A 183 -17.58 -0.11 -7.18
CA PHE A 183 -18.96 -0.52 -7.46
C PHE A 183 -19.14 -1.05 -8.88
N GLU A 184 -18.59 -0.39 -9.90
CA GLU A 184 -18.75 -0.83 -11.29
C GLU A 184 -18.20 -2.24 -11.50
N ARG A 185 -17.00 -2.52 -10.95
CA ARG A 185 -16.36 -3.85 -11.03
C ARG A 185 -17.10 -4.89 -10.20
N LEU A 186 -17.57 -4.53 -9.02
CA LEU A 186 -18.36 -5.42 -8.18
C LEU A 186 -19.68 -5.77 -8.87
N GLU A 187 -20.33 -4.80 -9.49
CA GLU A 187 -21.55 -4.98 -10.27
C GLU A 187 -21.31 -5.87 -11.49
N ALA A 188 -20.24 -5.64 -12.24
CA ALA A 188 -19.85 -6.51 -13.37
C ALA A 188 -19.60 -7.95 -12.92
N ALA A 189 -18.86 -8.17 -11.82
CA ALA A 189 -18.59 -9.50 -11.29
C ALA A 189 -19.85 -10.20 -10.76
N ILE A 190 -20.73 -9.47 -10.07
CA ILE A 190 -22.02 -10.01 -9.61
C ILE A 190 -22.91 -10.32 -10.82
N SER A 191 -22.94 -9.45 -11.83
CA SER A 191 -23.68 -9.66 -13.07
C SER A 191 -23.23 -10.95 -13.76
N GLU A 192 -21.92 -11.14 -13.93
CA GLU A 192 -21.35 -12.36 -14.51
C GLU A 192 -21.72 -13.61 -13.70
N TRP A 193 -21.70 -13.53 -12.37
CA TRP A 193 -22.06 -14.66 -11.51
C TRP A 193 -23.56 -14.97 -11.51
N LEU A 194 -24.40 -13.97 -11.75
CA LEU A 194 -25.86 -14.10 -11.83
C LEU A 194 -26.35 -14.35 -13.26
N LEU A 195 -25.47 -14.40 -14.26
CA LEU A 195 -25.82 -14.79 -15.62
C LEU A 195 -26.59 -16.12 -15.60
N ASP A 196 -27.64 -16.20 -16.41
CA ASP A 196 -28.55 -17.35 -16.49
C ASP A 196 -29.33 -17.69 -15.20
N THR A 197 -29.41 -16.76 -14.25
CA THR A 197 -30.25 -16.89 -13.05
C THR A 197 -31.41 -15.90 -13.05
N PRO A 198 -32.56 -16.20 -12.42
CA PRO A 198 -33.68 -15.26 -12.30
C PRO A 198 -33.35 -14.04 -11.42
N PHE A 199 -32.21 -14.04 -10.73
CA PHE A 199 -31.78 -12.93 -9.87
C PHE A 199 -31.05 -11.83 -10.66
N ILE A 200 -30.70 -12.06 -11.93
CA ILE A 200 -30.07 -11.04 -12.77
C ILE A 200 -30.96 -9.78 -12.90
N ASP A 201 -32.28 -9.97 -12.95
CA ASP A 201 -33.26 -8.89 -13.04
C ASP A 201 -33.36 -8.05 -11.74
N TRP A 202 -32.71 -8.46 -10.66
CA TRP A 202 -32.65 -7.71 -9.39
C TRP A 202 -31.48 -6.73 -9.37
N LEU A 203 -30.53 -6.84 -10.30
CA LEU A 203 -29.45 -5.86 -10.42
C LEU A 203 -29.99 -4.55 -11.01
N PRO A 204 -29.65 -3.40 -10.40
CA PRO A 204 -30.04 -2.12 -10.96
C PRO A 204 -29.33 -1.91 -12.30
N VAL A 205 -30.10 -1.73 -13.38
CA VAL A 205 -29.53 -1.37 -14.68
C VAL A 205 -29.07 0.08 -14.62
N ARG A 206 -27.76 0.31 -14.52
CA ARG A 206 -27.19 1.65 -14.61
C ARG A 206 -26.76 1.94 -16.05
N GLN A 207 -27.46 2.87 -16.69
CA GLN A 207 -27.00 3.48 -17.93
C GLN A 207 -26.06 4.63 -17.53
N PHE A 208 -24.75 4.36 -17.57
CA PHE A 208 -23.77 5.44 -17.46
C PHE A 208 -23.62 6.09 -18.83
N GLU A 209 -23.94 7.37 -18.93
CA GLU A 209 -23.42 8.18 -20.03
C GLU A 209 -21.90 8.27 -19.83
N LEU A 210 -21.10 7.98 -20.87
CA LEU A 210 -19.63 8.02 -20.84
C LEU A 210 -19.09 9.46 -20.77
N GLU A 211 -19.78 10.34 -20.06
CA GLU A 211 -19.38 11.72 -19.88
C GLU A 211 -18.35 11.85 -18.76
N PRO A 212 -17.31 12.68 -18.95
CA PRO A 212 -16.38 13.01 -17.87
C PRO A 212 -17.13 13.63 -16.70
N LEU A 213 -16.59 13.49 -15.48
CA LEU A 213 -17.13 14.23 -14.34
C LEU A 213 -17.11 15.73 -14.65
N VAL A 214 -18.18 16.42 -14.24
CA VAL A 214 -18.20 17.88 -14.26
C VAL A 214 -17.02 18.41 -13.45
N PRO A 215 -16.26 19.42 -13.93
CA PRO A 215 -15.04 19.90 -13.27
C PRO A 215 -15.19 20.24 -11.79
N ALA A 216 -16.37 20.74 -11.38
CA ALA A 216 -16.67 21.06 -9.99
C ALA A 216 -16.74 19.80 -9.08
N VAL A 217 -17.26 18.68 -9.60
CA VAL A 217 -17.33 17.41 -8.87
C VAL A 217 -15.96 16.77 -8.80
N GLU A 218 -15.19 16.81 -9.89
CA GLU A 218 -13.80 16.34 -9.91
C GLU A 218 -12.95 17.09 -8.87
N LEU A 219 -13.00 18.43 -8.88
CA LEU A 219 -12.33 19.28 -7.89
C LEU A 219 -12.71 18.87 -6.46
N LEU A 220 -13.99 18.66 -6.19
CA LEU A 220 -14.47 18.24 -4.87
C LEU A 220 -13.89 16.87 -4.48
N CYS A 221 -13.88 15.90 -5.40
CA CYS A 221 -13.28 14.59 -5.19
C CYS A 221 -11.77 14.68 -4.88
N VAL A 222 -11.03 15.50 -5.64
CA VAL A 222 -9.60 15.74 -5.40
C VAL A 222 -9.39 16.39 -4.04
N MET A 223 -10.18 17.40 -3.70
CA MET A 223 -10.11 18.09 -2.42
C MET A 223 -10.32 17.13 -1.25
N LEU A 224 -11.37 16.30 -1.32
CA LEU A 224 -11.68 15.32 -0.28
C LEU A 224 -10.58 14.25 -0.20
N GLY A 225 -10.13 13.71 -1.34
CA GLY A 225 -9.08 12.69 -1.38
C GLY A 225 -7.74 13.14 -0.81
N ALA A 226 -7.38 14.41 -1.03
CA ALA A 226 -6.20 15.02 -0.44
C ALA A 226 -6.38 15.35 1.05
N LEU A 227 -7.60 15.72 1.47
CA LEU A 227 -7.90 16.12 2.86
C LEU A 227 -8.03 14.92 3.81
N VAL A 228 -8.57 13.79 3.35
CA VAL A 228 -8.75 12.55 4.14
C VAL A 228 -7.48 12.10 4.87
N PRO A 229 -6.31 11.89 4.22
CA PRO A 229 -5.08 11.51 4.92
C PRO A 229 -4.59 12.63 5.86
N CYS A 230 -4.82 13.90 5.54
CA CYS A 230 -4.46 15.01 6.42
C CYS A 230 -5.26 14.97 7.73
N LEU A 231 -6.58 14.77 7.65
CA LEU A 231 -7.45 14.61 8.82
C LEU A 231 -7.08 13.36 9.64
N LEU A 232 -6.73 12.26 8.98
CA LEU A 232 -6.22 11.05 9.63
C LEU A 232 -4.92 11.34 10.41
N GLY A 233 -4.01 12.12 9.84
CA GLY A 233 -2.81 12.63 10.54
C GLY A 233 -3.16 13.50 11.75
N TYR A 234 -4.18 14.35 11.65
CA TYR A 234 -4.60 15.24 12.74
C TYR A 234 -5.21 14.51 13.93
N LEU A 235 -5.80 13.33 13.70
CA LEU A 235 -6.30 12.46 14.77
C LEU A 235 -5.17 11.94 15.64
N VAL A 236 -4.00 11.66 15.05
CA VAL A 236 -2.87 11.05 15.76
C VAL A 236 -1.82 12.03 16.23
N ALA A 237 -1.73 13.22 15.63
CA ALA A 237 -0.80 14.27 16.06
C ALA A 237 -1.08 14.75 17.50
N ARG A 238 -0.02 15.04 18.26
CA ARG A 238 -0.13 15.54 19.64
C ARG A 238 -0.35 17.04 19.72
N THR A 239 0.27 17.82 18.83
CA THR A 239 0.25 19.29 18.87
C THR A 239 -0.19 19.91 17.54
N VAL A 240 -0.64 21.17 17.58
CA VAL A 240 -1.00 21.94 16.37
C VAL A 240 0.22 22.16 15.46
N VAL A 241 1.41 22.37 16.03
CA VAL A 241 2.66 22.50 15.25
C VAL A 241 2.93 21.22 14.44
N GLN A 242 2.75 20.05 15.05
CA GLN A 242 2.91 18.78 14.34
C GLN A 242 1.88 18.63 13.22
N ARG A 243 0.64 19.08 13.41
CA ARG A 243 -0.38 19.11 12.35
C ARG A 243 0.02 20.03 11.20
N ALA A 244 0.58 21.21 11.52
CA ALA A 244 1.06 22.16 10.52
C ALA A 244 2.25 21.63 9.71
N VAL A 245 3.07 20.76 10.28
CA VAL A 245 4.15 20.05 9.56
C VAL A 245 3.61 18.85 8.76
N LEU A 246 2.70 18.06 9.33
CA LEU A 246 2.17 16.87 8.68
C LEU A 246 1.32 17.20 7.44
N LEU A 247 0.58 18.31 7.46
CA LEU A 247 -0.27 18.74 6.34
C LEU A 247 0.53 18.85 5.01
N PRO A 248 1.56 19.71 4.88
CA PRO A 248 2.33 19.81 3.65
C PRO A 248 3.09 18.51 3.36
N LEU A 249 3.60 17.80 4.37
CA LEU A 249 4.32 16.54 4.17
C LEU A 249 3.42 15.49 3.48
N ILE A 250 2.19 15.31 3.98
CA ILE A 250 1.22 14.37 3.42
C ILE A 250 0.86 14.77 1.99
N LEU A 251 0.50 16.04 1.76
CA LEU A 251 0.14 16.51 0.42
C LEU A 251 1.29 16.33 -0.59
N LEU A 252 2.52 16.72 -0.22
CA LEU A 252 3.71 16.54 -1.06
C LEU A 252 3.97 15.06 -1.35
N THR A 253 3.74 14.18 -0.37
CA THR A 253 3.88 12.73 -0.58
C THR A 253 2.85 12.21 -1.57
N GLY A 254 1.61 12.71 -1.52
CA GLY A 254 0.57 12.37 -2.50
C GLY A 254 0.90 12.85 -3.91
N VAL A 255 1.38 14.09 -4.05
CA VAL A 255 1.84 14.66 -5.33
C VAL A 255 3.00 13.83 -5.90
N ALA A 256 4.00 13.52 -5.07
CA ALA A 256 5.16 12.73 -5.49
C ALA A 256 4.77 11.31 -5.92
N ALA A 257 3.85 10.66 -5.19
CA ALA A 257 3.35 9.33 -5.53
C ALA A 257 2.55 9.33 -6.84
N SER A 258 1.70 10.34 -7.05
CA SER A 258 0.90 10.48 -8.28
C SER A 258 1.78 10.78 -9.49
N ALA A 259 2.79 11.65 -9.32
CA ALA A 259 3.76 11.93 -10.37
C ALA A 259 4.63 10.70 -10.69
N LEU A 260 5.04 9.93 -9.67
CA LEU A 260 5.73 8.66 -9.85
C LEU A 260 4.84 7.66 -10.58
N SER A 261 3.57 7.51 -10.19
CA SER A 261 2.61 6.65 -10.89
C SER A 261 2.52 7.01 -12.37
N ALA A 262 2.29 8.29 -12.70
CA ALA A 262 2.20 8.76 -14.07
C ALA A 262 3.51 8.53 -14.85
N ALA A 263 4.67 8.82 -14.24
CA ALA A 263 5.97 8.61 -14.86
C ALA A 263 6.25 7.13 -15.18
N LEU A 264 5.85 6.23 -14.27
CA LEU A 264 6.02 4.78 -14.45
C LEU A 264 5.02 4.21 -15.47
N SER A 265 3.84 4.83 -15.59
CA SER A 265 2.76 4.38 -16.48
C SER A 265 2.92 4.89 -17.92
N TYR A 266 3.27 6.15 -18.09
CA TYR A 266 3.25 6.88 -19.37
C TYR A 266 4.61 7.45 -19.77
N GLY A 267 5.65 7.20 -18.98
CA GLY A 267 6.99 7.74 -19.17
C GLY A 267 7.22 9.08 -18.43
N PRO A 268 8.49 9.43 -18.20
CA PRO A 268 8.88 10.57 -17.35
C PRO A 268 8.39 11.92 -17.86
N ASP A 269 8.21 12.09 -19.18
CA ASP A 269 7.72 13.33 -19.78
C ASP A 269 6.26 13.63 -19.40
N HIS A 270 5.49 12.60 -19.05
CA HIS A 270 4.07 12.70 -18.65
C HIS A 270 3.88 12.66 -17.13
N ALA A 271 4.95 12.78 -16.33
CA ALA A 271 4.89 12.73 -14.86
C ALA A 271 3.93 13.75 -14.25
N TRP A 272 3.63 14.85 -14.95
CA TRP A 272 2.76 15.93 -14.51
C TRP A 272 1.45 16.01 -15.29
N ALA A 273 1.16 15.06 -16.17
CA ALA A 273 -0.03 15.09 -17.04
C ALA A 273 -1.36 15.07 -16.28
N TRP A 274 -1.38 14.52 -15.06
CA TRP A 274 -2.54 14.48 -14.18
C TRP A 274 -2.85 15.82 -13.49
N LEU A 275 -1.95 16.80 -13.58
CA LEU A 275 -2.04 18.08 -12.86
C LEU A 275 -2.93 19.10 -13.61
N GLU A 276 -4.15 18.71 -13.93
CA GLU A 276 -5.12 19.57 -14.60
C GLU A 276 -5.73 20.62 -13.66
N LEU A 277 -6.47 21.59 -14.20
CA LEU A 277 -7.02 22.70 -13.42
C LEU A 277 -7.91 22.25 -12.25
N PRO A 278 -8.86 21.30 -12.39
CA PRO A 278 -9.64 20.79 -11.26
C PRO A 278 -8.77 20.19 -10.17
N ALA A 279 -7.72 19.46 -10.54
CA ALA A 279 -6.78 18.85 -9.61
C ALA A 279 -5.97 19.90 -8.85
N GLN A 280 -5.46 20.93 -9.54
CA GLN A 280 -4.71 22.03 -8.92
C GLN A 280 -5.58 22.78 -7.90
N VAL A 281 -6.79 23.16 -8.29
CA VAL A 281 -7.70 23.91 -7.41
C VAL A 281 -8.18 23.03 -6.26
N GLY A 282 -8.47 21.75 -6.49
CA GLY A 282 -8.85 20.80 -5.46
C GLY A 282 -7.77 20.61 -4.39
N MET A 283 -6.50 20.50 -4.80
CA MET A 283 -5.37 20.46 -3.87
C MET A 283 -5.19 21.76 -3.09
N ALA A 284 -5.31 22.91 -3.74
CA ALA A 284 -5.25 24.20 -3.07
C ALA A 284 -6.38 24.35 -2.04
N ALA A 285 -7.59 23.91 -2.38
CA ALA A 285 -8.74 23.88 -1.48
C ALA A 285 -8.51 22.93 -0.30
N ALA A 286 -7.91 21.75 -0.52
CA ALA A 286 -7.58 20.80 0.54
C ALA A 286 -6.52 21.37 1.50
N LEU A 287 -5.50 22.04 0.97
CA LEU A 287 -4.50 22.74 1.77
C LEU A 287 -5.16 23.84 2.62
N PHE A 288 -5.99 24.67 2.00
CA PHE A 288 -6.70 25.76 2.69
C PHE A 288 -7.61 25.22 3.81
N ALA A 289 -8.43 24.20 3.52
CA ALA A 289 -9.27 23.53 4.50
C ALA A 289 -8.44 22.89 5.62
N GLY A 290 -7.32 22.25 5.29
CA GLY A 290 -6.38 21.69 6.25
C GLY A 290 -5.83 22.75 7.23
N VAL A 291 -5.43 23.91 6.70
CA VAL A 291 -4.95 25.04 7.52
C VAL A 291 -6.03 25.54 8.47
N LEU A 292 -7.27 25.73 7.99
CA LEU A 292 -8.39 26.14 8.85
C LEU A 292 -8.68 25.12 9.97
N LEU A 293 -8.42 23.83 9.72
CA LEU A 293 -8.68 22.74 10.65
C LEU A 293 -7.50 22.43 11.59
N LEU A 294 -6.39 23.17 11.54
CA LEU A 294 -5.22 22.95 12.41
C LEU A 294 -5.58 22.95 13.90
N PHE A 295 -6.43 23.89 14.31
CA PHE A 295 -6.90 24.06 15.68
C PHE A 295 -8.16 23.26 16.00
N ALA A 296 -8.74 22.54 15.03
CA ALA A 296 -9.97 21.80 15.24
C ALA A 296 -9.80 20.69 16.30
N PRO A 297 -10.79 20.47 17.17
CA PRO A 297 -10.72 19.39 18.15
C PRO A 297 -10.69 18.04 17.44
N ARG A 298 -9.98 17.06 18.02
CA ARG A 298 -9.83 15.71 17.43
C ARG A 298 -11.17 15.06 17.05
N ARG A 299 -12.22 15.27 17.84
CA ARG A 299 -13.57 14.76 17.55
C ARG A 299 -14.14 15.36 16.27
N LEU A 300 -13.97 16.67 16.05
CA LEU A 300 -14.39 17.33 14.81
C LEU A 300 -13.61 16.80 13.61
N CYS A 301 -12.28 16.65 13.72
CA CYS A 301 -11.48 16.03 12.67
C CYS A 301 -11.96 14.61 12.33
N GLY A 302 -12.33 13.81 13.32
CA GLY A 302 -12.85 12.45 13.11
C GLY A 302 -14.22 12.42 12.44
N ALA A 303 -15.12 13.32 12.84
CA ALA A 303 -16.43 13.47 12.19
C ALA A 303 -16.29 13.96 10.74
N LEU A 304 -15.46 14.98 10.51
CA LEU A 304 -15.18 15.48 9.17
C LEU A 304 -14.49 14.44 8.29
N LEU A 305 -13.58 13.64 8.84
CA LEU A 305 -12.95 12.52 8.13
C LEU A 305 -13.99 11.50 7.67
N LEU A 306 -14.92 11.12 8.56
CA LEU A 306 -16.00 10.20 8.24
C LEU A 306 -16.91 10.76 7.13
N VAL A 307 -17.34 12.02 7.26
CA VAL A 307 -18.18 12.70 6.26
C VAL A 307 -17.45 12.82 4.92
N ALA A 308 -16.18 13.23 4.93
CA ALA A 308 -15.36 13.35 3.73
C ALA A 308 -15.22 12.02 3.00
N LEU A 309 -14.96 10.93 3.72
CA LEU A 309 -14.87 9.58 3.15
C LEU A 309 -16.19 9.13 2.53
N VAL A 310 -17.30 9.27 3.25
CA VAL A 310 -18.61 8.83 2.74
C VAL A 310 -19.01 9.65 1.51
N LEU A 311 -18.82 10.97 1.55
CA LEU A 311 -19.12 11.84 0.41
C LEU A 311 -18.22 11.50 -0.79
N GLN A 312 -16.91 11.35 -0.59
CA GLN A 312 -16.00 11.01 -1.67
C GLN A 312 -16.32 9.65 -2.29
N LEU A 313 -16.52 8.61 -1.47
CA LEU A 313 -16.87 7.28 -1.95
C LEU A 313 -18.21 7.28 -2.69
N SER A 314 -19.19 8.06 -2.21
CA SER A 314 -20.49 8.22 -2.88
C SER A 314 -20.34 8.86 -4.25
N LEU A 315 -19.54 9.92 -4.38
CA LEU A 315 -19.31 10.61 -5.65
C LEU A 315 -18.55 9.70 -6.64
N LEU A 316 -17.46 9.06 -6.18
CA LEU A 316 -16.62 8.21 -7.05
C LEU A 316 -17.33 6.94 -7.52
N ASN A 317 -18.14 6.29 -6.67
CA ASN A 317 -18.83 5.05 -7.05
C ASN A 317 -20.16 5.28 -7.80
N GLN A 318 -20.56 6.54 -7.98
CA GLN A 318 -21.67 6.94 -8.86
C GLN A 318 -21.17 7.58 -10.16
N ALA A 319 -19.88 7.90 -10.25
CA ALA A 319 -19.28 8.40 -11.47
C ALA A 319 -19.09 7.28 -12.50
N PRO A 320 -19.30 7.55 -13.80
CA PRO A 320 -18.88 6.63 -14.87
C PRO A 320 -17.37 6.39 -14.82
N GLU A 321 -16.90 5.15 -15.00
CA GLU A 321 -15.51 4.96 -15.44
C GLU A 321 -15.36 5.62 -16.82
N SER A 322 -14.47 6.62 -16.91
CA SER A 322 -14.21 7.29 -18.19
C SER A 322 -13.60 6.29 -19.18
N ALA A 323 -13.89 6.41 -20.48
CA ALA A 323 -13.22 5.61 -21.51
C ALA A 323 -11.68 5.72 -21.43
N TYR A 324 -11.19 6.86 -20.93
CA TYR A 324 -9.78 7.10 -20.67
C TYR A 324 -9.22 6.20 -19.57
N PHE A 325 -9.98 5.91 -18.51
CA PHE A 325 -9.56 5.01 -17.44
C PHE A 325 -9.35 3.57 -17.93
N ALA A 326 -10.22 3.04 -18.78
CA ALA A 326 -10.06 1.70 -19.36
C ALA A 326 -8.79 1.61 -20.24
N GLN A 327 -8.52 2.64 -21.03
CA GLN A 327 -7.31 2.73 -21.85
C GLN A 327 -6.03 2.91 -21.00
N THR A 328 -6.10 3.75 -19.98
CA THR A 328 -5.08 3.93 -18.94
C THR A 328 -4.74 2.61 -18.27
N LEU A 329 -5.75 1.85 -17.85
CA LEU A 329 -5.56 0.57 -17.19
C LEU A 329 -4.92 -0.45 -18.13
N ALA A 330 -5.40 -0.56 -19.37
CA ALA A 330 -4.81 -1.47 -20.36
C ALA A 330 -3.34 -1.12 -20.66
N THR A 331 -3.01 0.17 -20.76
CA THR A 331 -1.62 0.65 -20.96
C THR A 331 -0.76 0.37 -19.73
N TRP A 332 -1.33 0.54 -18.54
CA TRP A 332 -0.66 0.31 -17.28
C TRP A 332 -0.38 -1.17 -17.05
N GLU A 333 -1.34 -2.05 -17.33
CA GLU A 333 -1.20 -3.51 -17.27
C GLU A 333 -0.14 -4.04 -18.27
N GLN A 334 0.07 -3.34 -19.38
CA GLN A 334 1.12 -3.63 -20.37
C GLN A 334 2.48 -2.99 -20.03
N GLY A 335 2.52 -2.11 -19.03
CA GLY A 335 3.72 -1.38 -18.62
C GLY A 335 4.78 -2.27 -17.96
N ARG A 336 6.02 -1.75 -17.83
CA ARG A 336 7.20 -2.50 -17.34
C ARG A 336 7.11 -2.98 -15.87
N PHE A 337 6.07 -2.62 -15.11
CA PHE A 337 5.89 -2.93 -13.68
C PHE A 337 4.94 -4.11 -13.39
N ILE A 338 4.96 -5.12 -14.28
CA ILE A 338 4.11 -6.33 -14.30
C ILE A 338 3.90 -7.00 -12.92
N ARG A 339 4.85 -6.87 -11.98
CA ARG A 339 4.85 -7.61 -10.70
C ARG A 339 4.01 -6.97 -9.56
N PHE A 340 3.71 -5.67 -9.59
CA PHE A 340 3.05 -4.98 -8.47
C PHE A 340 1.64 -4.47 -8.74
N HIS A 341 1.13 -4.63 -9.97
CA HIS A 341 -0.15 -4.08 -10.40
C HIS A 341 -1.31 -4.47 -9.50
N GLY A 342 -1.51 -5.77 -9.28
CA GLY A 342 -2.66 -6.22 -8.49
C GLY A 342 -2.63 -5.72 -7.04
N LEU A 343 -1.45 -5.60 -6.39
CA LEU A 343 -1.41 -5.11 -5.00
C LEU A 343 -1.73 -3.62 -4.92
N ALA A 344 -1.11 -2.79 -5.78
CA ALA A 344 -1.38 -1.36 -5.80
C ALA A 344 -2.86 -1.10 -6.11
N GLN A 345 -3.45 -1.88 -7.01
CA GLN A 345 -4.87 -1.87 -7.33
C GLN A 345 -5.74 -2.23 -6.12
N TRP A 346 -5.48 -3.36 -5.44
CA TRP A 346 -6.19 -3.74 -4.22
C TRP A 346 -6.06 -2.68 -3.12
N LEU A 347 -4.87 -2.08 -2.96
CA LEU A 347 -4.67 -0.97 -2.03
C LEU A 347 -5.50 0.25 -2.46
N GLY A 348 -5.46 0.64 -3.73
CA GLY A 348 -6.26 1.74 -4.27
C GLY A 348 -7.76 1.57 -4.04
N TRP A 349 -8.26 0.35 -4.09
CA TRP A 349 -9.66 0.02 -3.80
C TRP A 349 -9.99 0.00 -2.32
N LEU A 350 -9.20 -0.73 -1.53
CA LEU A 350 -9.56 -1.07 -0.14
C LEU A 350 -9.11 -0.03 0.87
N TRP A 351 -8.13 0.83 0.53
CA TRP A 351 -7.60 1.83 1.45
C TRP A 351 -8.68 2.73 2.09
N PRO A 352 -9.59 3.38 1.33
CA PRO A 352 -10.60 4.25 1.95
C PRO A 352 -11.57 3.49 2.85
N PHE A 353 -11.90 2.24 2.54
CA PHE A 353 -12.70 1.38 3.42
C PHE A 353 -11.94 0.99 4.70
N GLY A 354 -10.62 0.79 4.61
CA GLY A 354 -9.75 0.61 5.77
C GLY A 354 -9.72 1.84 6.69
N VAL A 355 -9.65 3.05 6.12
CA VAL A 355 -9.75 4.29 6.90
C VAL A 355 -11.15 4.47 7.50
N LEU A 356 -12.19 4.12 6.76
CA LEU A 356 -13.58 4.17 7.23
C LEU A 356 -13.79 3.26 8.44
N ALA A 357 -13.37 1.99 8.34
CA ALA A 357 -13.45 1.05 9.45
C ALA A 357 -12.64 1.54 10.68
N TYR A 358 -11.44 2.08 10.44
CA TYR A 358 -10.60 2.64 11.50
C TYR A 358 -11.26 3.83 12.20
N VAL A 359 -11.84 4.78 11.46
CA VAL A 359 -12.46 5.97 12.06
C VAL A 359 -13.75 5.63 12.80
N ILE A 360 -14.57 4.70 12.27
CA ILE A 360 -15.77 4.19 12.96
C ILE A 360 -15.37 3.54 14.28
N PHE A 361 -14.35 2.69 14.25
CA PHE A 361 -13.83 2.06 15.46
C PHE A 361 -13.34 3.09 16.48
N LEU A 362 -12.60 4.11 16.04
CA LEU A 362 -12.11 5.17 16.91
C LEU A 362 -13.26 5.98 17.54
N LEU A 363 -14.27 6.36 16.77
CA LEU A 363 -15.42 7.14 17.22
C LEU A 363 -16.37 6.34 18.12
N SER A 364 -16.46 5.02 17.93
CA SER A 364 -17.30 4.12 18.74
C SER A 364 -16.77 3.93 20.17
N ARG A 365 -15.47 4.16 20.40
CA ARG A 365 -14.87 4.07 21.73
C ARG A 365 -15.32 5.25 22.59
N ARG A 366 -16.25 5.00 23.52
CA ARG A 366 -16.62 5.98 24.57
C ARG A 366 -15.35 6.46 25.29
N SER A 367 -15.17 7.78 25.34
CA SER A 367 -14.15 8.39 26.20
C SER A 367 -14.45 7.98 27.64
N ARG A 368 -13.61 7.12 28.23
CA ARG A 368 -13.67 6.90 29.69
C ARG A 368 -13.43 8.26 30.35
N PRO A 369 -14.32 8.73 31.25
CA PRO A 369 -14.02 9.94 32.01
C PRO A 369 -12.69 9.73 32.77
N PRO A 370 -11.87 10.77 32.92
CA PRO A 370 -10.67 10.68 33.74
C PRO A 370 -11.11 10.21 35.14
N ALA A 371 -10.39 9.21 35.68
CA ALA A 371 -10.61 8.78 37.05
C ALA A 371 -10.42 10.01 37.96
N ALA A 372 -11.47 10.33 38.73
CA ALA A 372 -11.50 11.44 39.66
C ALA A 372 -10.51 11.22 40.82
#